data_AF-A0A1Y2VKB1-F1
#
_entry.id   AF-A0A1Y2VKB1-F1
#
_cell.length_a   1.000
_cell.length_b   1.000
_cell.length_c   1.000
_cell.angle_alpha   90.00
_cell.angle_beta   90.00
_cell.angle_gamma   90.00
#
_symmetry.space_group_name_H-M   'P 1'
#
loop_
_entity.id
_entity.type
_entity.pdbx_description
1 polymer ?
#
loop_
_entity_poly.entity_id
_entity_poly.type
_entity_poly.pdbx_seq_one_letter_code
_entity_poly.pdbx_strand_id
1 'polypeptide(L)'
;MPLSIRKIFAIGVIDKVRFYSAYLPTLYQRISISKMSTSEKEQLSSFNELRAAHRPPKLSPEMRRVFWAVDGPLSESVWIMESRNNPDFLEPYFQGDRERQNWHPVSQAPLTEPKVSSITVHVDELEDWEDNWLNFHRDHSDPDAGNEGFEDGELTVLWGELPGYKEGKDEEGRPGHLLMCCGSMRPRGKEGGMVVKPTSEDFITVHDYLSTLHPWLLSHRDDILTSMGLFDDEPLPQETKLMVNYDMVNCLMMCERSEWIEFIQKKPGKQ
;
A
#
# COMPACT_ATOMS: atom_id res chain seq x y z
N MET A 1 21.00 25.18 -6.02
CA MET A 1 20.19 24.46 -5.01
C MET A 1 18.87 25.19 -4.85
N PRO A 2 17.75 24.59 -5.26
CA PRO A 2 16.47 24.88 -4.67
C PRO A 2 15.95 23.65 -3.92
N LEU A 3 15.38 23.92 -2.74
CA LEU A 3 14.71 22.95 -1.88
C LEU A 3 13.45 22.45 -2.57
N SER A 4 13.37 21.13 -2.78
CA SER A 4 12.20 20.44 -3.33
C SER A 4 10.99 20.57 -2.40
N ILE A 5 9.85 20.89 -3.00
CA ILE A 5 8.53 21.11 -2.40
C ILE A 5 7.93 19.73 -2.04
N ARG A 6 8.62 18.95 -1.21
CA ARG A 6 8.11 17.65 -0.66
C ARG A 6 7.41 17.79 0.69
N LYS A 7 6.99 19.01 1.05
CA LYS A 7 6.25 19.26 2.29
C LYS A 7 4.94 19.95 1.95
N ILE A 8 3.86 19.19 1.99
CA ILE A 8 2.51 19.53 2.47
C ILE A 8 1.58 18.52 1.79
N PHE A 9 1.29 17.41 2.45
CA PHE A 9 -0.03 16.76 2.46
C PHE A 9 -0.03 15.76 3.63
N ALA A 10 0.02 16.33 4.83
CA ALA A 10 -0.39 15.64 6.04
C ALA A 10 -1.36 16.58 6.76
N ILE A 11 -2.52 16.03 7.14
CA ILE A 11 -3.56 16.58 8.04
C ILE A 11 -4.87 17.02 7.34
N GLY A 12 -5.96 16.34 7.73
CA GLY A 12 -7.37 16.70 7.51
C GLY A 12 -8.00 15.87 6.39
N VAL A 13 -9.06 15.08 6.57
CA VAL A 13 -10.35 15.44 7.18
C VAL A 13 -11.04 14.18 7.74
N ILE A 14 -11.31 14.18 9.05
CA ILE A 14 -12.34 13.33 9.67
C ILE A 14 -13.45 14.30 10.07
N ASP A 15 -14.60 14.24 9.38
CA ASP A 15 -15.90 14.53 9.99
C ASP A 15 -17.04 14.34 8.99
N LYS A 16 -17.94 13.41 9.32
CA LYS A 16 -19.40 13.62 9.18
C LYS A 16 -20.16 12.53 9.94
N VAL A 17 -20.43 12.85 11.20
CA VAL A 17 -21.50 12.28 12.01
C VAL A 17 -22.85 12.65 11.38
N ARG A 18 -23.75 11.67 11.20
CA ARG A 18 -25.19 11.94 11.17
C ARG A 18 -25.94 10.94 12.04
N PHE A 19 -26.62 11.53 13.02
CA PHE A 19 -27.56 10.95 13.96
C PHE A 19 -28.81 10.41 13.25
N TYR A 20 -29.28 9.23 13.67
CA TYR A 20 -30.71 8.95 13.77
C TYR A 20 -30.99 8.23 15.09
N SER A 21 -31.87 8.85 15.88
CA SER A 21 -32.39 8.41 17.17
C SER A 21 -33.84 7.97 16.99
N ALA A 22 -34.19 6.78 17.49
CA ALA A 22 -35.57 6.40 17.82
C ALA A 22 -35.61 5.23 18.83
N TYR A 23 -35.84 5.59 20.10
CA TYR A 23 -36.58 4.95 21.20
C TYR A 23 -37.02 3.45 21.18
N LEU A 24 -36.47 2.68 22.16
CA LEU A 24 -37.05 1.83 23.25
C LEU A 24 -38.14 0.74 22.98
N PRO A 25 -38.37 -0.31 23.83
CA PRO A 25 -37.89 -0.55 25.20
C PRO A 25 -37.38 -1.98 25.55
N THR A 26 -36.89 -2.08 26.79
CA THR A 26 -36.42 -3.24 27.57
C THR A 26 -37.39 -4.43 27.72
N LEU A 27 -36.86 -5.65 27.63
CA LEU A 27 -37.42 -6.83 28.32
C LEU A 27 -36.30 -7.75 28.82
N TYR A 28 -36.36 -7.98 30.14
CA TYR A 28 -35.53 -8.86 30.94
C TYR A 28 -35.95 -10.31 30.68
N GLN A 29 -35.01 -11.20 30.34
CA GLN A 29 -35.25 -12.64 30.50
C GLN A 29 -33.97 -13.36 30.95
N ARG A 30 -34.05 -13.92 32.17
CA ARG A 30 -33.08 -14.85 32.76
C ARG A 30 -33.06 -16.13 31.94
N ILE A 31 -31.88 -16.55 31.48
CA ILE A 31 -31.62 -17.95 31.10
C ILE A 31 -30.42 -18.44 31.89
N SER A 32 -30.64 -19.52 32.65
CA SER A 32 -29.61 -20.24 33.41
C SER A 32 -28.93 -21.29 32.53
N ILE A 33 -27.60 -21.20 32.53
CA ILE A 33 -26.56 -22.26 32.46
C ILE A 33 -26.81 -23.48 31.56
N SER A 34 -25.96 -23.60 30.53
CA SER A 34 -25.29 -24.87 30.21
C SER A 34 -23.97 -24.59 29.50
N LYS A 35 -22.84 -24.81 30.20
CA LYS A 35 -21.50 -24.88 29.60
C LYS A 35 -21.47 -26.09 28.65
N MET A 36 -21.61 -25.85 27.35
CA MET A 36 -21.11 -26.78 26.33
C MET A 36 -19.77 -26.24 25.87
N SER A 37 -18.71 -26.82 26.42
CA SER A 37 -17.34 -26.67 25.96
C SER A 37 -17.19 -27.41 24.63
N THR A 38 -17.65 -26.78 23.55
CA THR A 38 -17.12 -27.04 22.21
C THR A 38 -15.98 -26.07 22.00
N SER A 39 -14.77 -26.59 21.81
CA SER A 39 -13.62 -25.83 21.32
C SER A 39 -13.92 -25.36 19.89
N GLU A 40 -14.74 -24.33 19.74
CA GLU A 40 -14.74 -23.50 18.54
C GLU A 40 -13.34 -22.90 18.43
N LYS A 41 -12.57 -23.31 17.41
CA LYS A 41 -11.44 -22.48 16.97
C LYS A 41 -12.05 -21.10 16.73
N GLU A 42 -11.67 -20.12 17.54
CA GLU A 42 -12.14 -18.75 17.41
C GLU A 42 -11.78 -18.29 16.00
N GLN A 43 -12.79 -18.19 15.12
CA GLN A 43 -12.57 -17.88 13.72
C GLN A 43 -12.01 -16.47 13.63
N LEU A 44 -10.76 -16.35 13.20
CA LEU A 44 -10.09 -15.06 13.10
C LEU A 44 -10.75 -14.20 12.04
N SER A 45 -11.06 -12.96 12.41
CA SER A 45 -11.57 -11.95 11.48
C SER A 45 -10.49 -11.53 10.48
N SER A 46 -10.93 -11.13 9.29
CA SER A 46 -10.09 -10.43 8.32
C SER A 46 -9.73 -9.03 8.82
N PHE A 47 -8.68 -8.46 8.23
CA PHE A 47 -8.26 -7.09 8.51
C PHE A 47 -9.37 -6.07 8.25
N ASN A 48 -10.11 -6.23 7.15
CA ASN A 48 -11.19 -5.32 6.77
C ASN A 48 -12.39 -5.42 7.71
N GLU A 49 -12.76 -6.61 8.17
CA GLU A 49 -13.82 -6.78 9.18
C GLU A 49 -13.47 -6.08 10.50
N LEU A 50 -12.21 -6.18 10.95
CA LEU A 50 -11.76 -5.50 12.15
C LEU A 50 -11.73 -3.98 11.98
N ARG A 51 -11.33 -3.48 10.81
CA ARG A 51 -11.44 -2.05 10.49
C ARG A 51 -12.89 -1.56 10.47
N ALA A 52 -13.79 -2.30 9.83
CA ALA A 52 -15.22 -1.98 9.78
C ALA A 52 -15.86 -1.96 11.18
N ALA A 53 -15.38 -2.82 12.08
CA ALA A 53 -15.77 -2.82 13.49
C ALA A 53 -15.05 -1.76 14.35
N HIS A 54 -14.36 -0.79 13.75
CA HIS A 54 -13.60 0.26 14.43
C HIS A 54 -12.52 -0.26 15.41
N ARG A 55 -11.95 -1.44 15.12
CA ARG A 55 -10.86 -2.05 15.90
C ARG A 55 -9.68 -2.35 14.97
N PRO A 56 -9.05 -1.33 14.36
CA PRO A 56 -8.02 -1.55 13.35
C PRO A 56 -6.84 -2.34 13.94
N PRO A 57 -6.42 -3.45 13.32
CA PRO A 57 -5.24 -4.19 13.74
C PRO A 57 -3.99 -3.32 13.68
N LYS A 58 -3.11 -3.46 14.67
CA LYS A 58 -1.81 -2.77 14.69
C LYS A 58 -0.73 -3.74 14.26
N LEU A 59 0.31 -3.27 13.59
CA LEU A 59 1.52 -4.08 13.32
C LEU A 59 2.04 -4.73 14.60
N SER A 60 2.46 -5.99 14.52
CA SER A 60 3.15 -6.66 15.62
C SER A 60 4.49 -5.98 15.92
N PRO A 61 5.02 -6.12 17.16
CA PRO A 61 6.37 -5.65 17.49
C PRO A 61 7.44 -6.20 16.55
N GLU A 62 7.30 -7.45 16.11
CA GLU A 62 8.22 -8.15 15.22
C GLU A 62 8.20 -7.56 13.81
N MET A 63 7.02 -7.34 13.22
CA MET A 63 6.91 -6.73 11.90
C MET A 63 7.47 -5.30 11.85
N ARG A 64 7.37 -4.54 12.95
CA ARG A 64 7.95 -3.19 13.04
C ARG A 64 9.47 -3.15 12.95
N ARG A 65 10.16 -4.28 13.11
CA ARG A 65 11.62 -4.36 13.02
C ARG A 65 12.11 -4.67 11.60
N VAL A 66 11.22 -4.93 10.66
CA VAL A 66 11.58 -5.30 9.29
C VAL A 66 12.19 -4.12 8.53
N PHE A 67 13.37 -4.34 7.95
CA PHE A 67 14.01 -3.41 7.02
C PHE A 67 13.87 -4.02 5.63
N TRP A 68 13.03 -3.41 4.79
CA TRP A 68 12.57 -4.03 3.54
C TRP A 68 12.90 -3.20 2.31
N ALA A 69 13.87 -3.67 1.52
CA ALA A 69 14.19 -3.13 0.21
C ALA A 69 13.43 -3.87 -0.91
N VAL A 70 13.08 -3.15 -1.98
CA VAL A 70 12.47 -3.71 -3.19
C VAL A 70 13.55 -3.85 -4.27
N ASP A 71 14.42 -4.84 -4.10
CA ASP A 71 15.54 -5.11 -5.00
C ASP A 71 15.99 -6.56 -4.88
N GLY A 72 16.15 -7.30 -5.99
CA GLY A 72 16.59 -8.69 -5.95
C GLY A 72 15.62 -9.66 -5.25
N PRO A 73 16.06 -10.89 -4.91
CA PRO A 73 15.20 -11.90 -4.26
C PRO A 73 15.01 -11.64 -2.76
N LEU A 74 13.85 -12.04 -2.21
CA LEU A 74 13.47 -11.83 -0.79
C LEU A 74 14.56 -12.15 0.23
N SER A 75 15.34 -13.22 0.00
CA SER A 75 16.43 -13.66 0.88
C SER A 75 17.56 -12.65 1.03
N GLU A 76 17.69 -11.71 0.10
CA GLU A 76 18.76 -10.72 0.02
C GLU A 76 18.26 -9.29 0.26
N SER A 77 16.95 -9.06 0.25
CA SER A 77 16.34 -7.71 0.29
C SER A 77 15.67 -7.36 1.60
N VAL A 78 15.66 -8.30 2.56
CA VAL A 78 15.02 -8.11 3.85
C VAL A 78 16.01 -8.36 4.98
N TRP A 79 16.04 -7.42 5.91
CA TRP A 79 16.83 -7.50 7.13
C TRP A 79 15.95 -7.19 8.33
N ILE A 80 16.42 -7.56 9.52
CA ILE A 80 15.74 -7.33 10.78
C ILE A 80 16.59 -6.38 11.61
N MET A 81 16.02 -5.24 11.97
CA MET A 81 16.62 -4.27 12.90
C MET A 81 16.56 -4.82 14.33
N GLU A 82 17.48 -4.41 15.20
CA GLU A 82 17.40 -4.73 16.64
C GLU A 82 16.15 -4.12 17.29
N SER A 83 15.82 -2.88 16.92
CA SER A 83 14.60 -2.18 17.32
C SER A 83 14.06 -1.35 16.15
N ARG A 84 12.77 -0.98 16.19
CA ARG A 84 12.07 -0.30 15.07
C ARG A 84 12.83 0.91 14.50
N ASN A 85 13.55 1.65 15.34
CA ASN A 85 14.16 2.92 14.98
C ASN A 85 15.69 2.83 14.86
N ASN A 86 16.25 1.62 14.82
CA ASN A 86 17.70 1.39 14.79
C ASN A 86 18.13 0.68 13.50
N PRO A 87 18.31 1.42 12.38
CA PRO A 87 18.76 0.84 11.12
C PRO A 87 20.26 0.55 11.04
N ASP A 88 21.04 0.89 12.07
CA ASP A 88 22.50 0.74 12.06
C ASP A 88 22.94 -0.71 12.29
N PHE A 89 22.07 -1.52 12.89
CA PHE A 89 22.31 -2.94 13.19
C PHE A 89 21.26 -3.80 12.51
N LEU A 90 21.67 -4.50 11.45
CA LEU A 90 20.80 -5.31 10.59
C LEU A 90 21.24 -6.77 10.58
N GLU A 91 20.33 -7.65 10.95
CA GLU A 91 20.50 -9.10 10.80
C GLU A 91 19.78 -9.58 9.53
N PRO A 92 20.38 -10.48 8.74
CA PRO A 92 19.71 -11.04 7.55
C PRO A 92 18.41 -11.77 7.93
N TYR A 93 17.34 -11.50 7.16
CA TYR A 93 16.07 -12.21 7.34
C TYR A 93 16.17 -13.69 6.94
N PHE A 94 16.97 -14.00 5.92
CA PHE A 94 17.32 -15.35 5.52
C PHE A 94 18.77 -15.65 5.91
N GLN A 95 18.97 -16.74 6.64
CA GLN A 95 20.27 -17.22 7.10
C GLN A 95 20.54 -18.65 6.62
N GLY A 96 19.73 -19.14 5.68
CA GLY A 96 19.83 -20.48 5.13
C GLY A 96 20.90 -20.59 4.04
N ASP A 97 21.24 -21.83 3.70
CA ASP A 97 22.03 -22.18 2.53
C ASP A 97 21.17 -22.96 1.52
N ARG A 98 21.81 -23.49 0.46
CA ARG A 98 21.11 -24.26 -0.58
C ARG A 98 20.43 -25.54 -0.06
N GLU A 99 20.78 -26.02 1.12
CA GLU A 99 20.29 -27.29 1.69
C GLU A 99 19.33 -27.08 2.87
N ARG A 100 19.44 -25.96 3.59
CA ARG A 100 18.61 -25.64 4.75
C ARG A 100 18.04 -24.24 4.64
N GLN A 101 16.73 -24.16 4.47
CA GLN A 101 16.02 -22.90 4.66
C GLN A 101 16.02 -22.55 6.15
N ASN A 102 16.69 -21.45 6.50
CA ASN A 102 16.74 -20.94 7.87
C ASN A 102 16.28 -19.49 7.86
N TRP A 103 14.99 -19.28 8.11
CA TRP A 103 14.38 -17.96 8.21
C TRP A 103 14.51 -17.43 9.63
N HIS A 104 14.71 -16.13 9.78
CA HIS A 104 14.77 -15.46 11.08
C HIS A 104 13.48 -15.75 11.90
N PRO A 105 13.53 -15.89 13.24
CA PRO A 105 12.34 -16.21 14.07
C PRO A 105 11.14 -15.26 13.88
N VAL A 106 11.39 -14.00 13.50
CA VAL A 106 10.35 -13.01 13.11
C VAL A 106 9.44 -13.54 12.01
N SER A 107 9.93 -14.42 11.13
CA SER A 107 9.15 -15.04 10.04
C SER A 107 7.85 -15.71 10.52
N GLN A 108 7.87 -16.31 11.72
CA GLN A 108 6.73 -17.04 12.29
C GLN A 108 5.84 -16.15 13.18
N ALA A 109 6.23 -14.90 13.42
CA ALA A 109 5.45 -13.99 14.23
C ALA A 109 4.16 -13.57 13.51
N PRO A 110 3.07 -13.26 14.24
CA PRO A 110 1.89 -12.69 13.63
C PRO A 110 2.20 -11.35 12.96
N LEU A 111 1.55 -11.05 11.85
CA LEU A 111 1.68 -9.75 11.17
C LEU A 111 1.12 -8.60 12.01
N THR A 112 -0.04 -8.84 12.65
CA THR A 112 -0.79 -7.82 13.40
C THR A 112 -1.27 -8.32 14.74
N GLU A 113 -1.58 -7.38 15.62
CA GLU A 113 -2.33 -7.57 16.85
C GLU A 113 -3.61 -6.70 16.86
N PRO A 114 -4.80 -7.31 16.97
CA PRO A 114 -5.05 -8.76 16.98
C PRO A 114 -4.70 -9.43 15.65
N LYS A 115 -4.53 -10.76 15.69
CA LYS A 115 -4.26 -11.62 14.54
C LYS A 115 -5.39 -11.59 13.52
N VAL A 116 -5.07 -11.69 12.24
CA VAL A 116 -6.04 -11.66 11.13
C VAL A 116 -5.90 -12.87 10.21
N SER A 117 -7.00 -13.28 9.59
CA SER A 117 -7.06 -14.40 8.64
C SER A 117 -6.83 -13.99 7.18
N SER A 118 -6.97 -12.70 6.84
CA SER A 118 -6.68 -12.16 5.51
C SER A 118 -6.46 -10.64 5.57
N ILE A 119 -5.70 -10.11 4.61
CA ILE A 119 -5.53 -8.68 4.37
C ILE A 119 -5.41 -8.41 2.87
N THR A 120 -6.04 -7.34 2.40
CA THR A 120 -5.82 -6.80 1.06
C THR A 120 -4.87 -5.62 1.19
N VAL A 121 -3.78 -5.64 0.44
CA VAL A 121 -2.69 -4.68 0.53
C VAL A 121 -2.59 -3.92 -0.78
N HIS A 122 -2.61 -2.60 -0.69
CA HIS A 122 -2.50 -1.70 -1.83
C HIS A 122 -1.13 -1.01 -1.81
N VAL A 123 -0.71 -0.44 -2.94
CA VAL A 123 0.47 0.42 -3.05
C VAL A 123 -0.01 1.79 -3.48
N ASP A 124 0.23 2.80 -2.66
CA ASP A 124 -0.26 4.16 -2.86
C ASP A 124 0.20 4.70 -4.22
N GLU A 125 1.46 4.45 -4.60
CA GLU A 125 1.99 4.87 -5.90
C GLU A 125 1.24 4.27 -7.09
N LEU A 126 0.60 3.10 -6.96
CA LEU A 126 -0.13 2.46 -8.06
C LEU A 126 -1.62 2.81 -8.03
N GLU A 127 -2.22 2.90 -6.84
CA GLU A 127 -3.65 3.26 -6.68
C GLU A 127 -3.91 4.71 -7.09
N ASP A 128 -3.04 5.64 -6.69
CA ASP A 128 -3.23 7.07 -6.96
C ASP A 128 -2.60 7.51 -8.29
N TRP A 129 -1.90 6.62 -9.01
CA TRP A 129 -1.12 6.99 -10.19
C TRP A 129 -1.98 7.67 -11.25
N GLU A 130 -3.14 7.10 -11.55
CA GLU A 130 -4.01 7.62 -12.60
C GLU A 130 -4.59 8.99 -12.26
N ASP A 131 -5.07 9.15 -11.02
CA ASP A 131 -5.62 10.41 -10.54
C ASP A 131 -4.53 11.49 -10.48
N ASN A 132 -3.34 11.16 -10.02
CA ASN A 132 -2.19 12.06 -10.01
C ASN A 132 -1.78 12.44 -11.44
N TRP A 133 -1.71 11.47 -12.35
CA TRP A 133 -1.40 11.70 -13.75
C TRP A 133 -2.41 12.66 -14.37
N LEU A 134 -3.71 12.42 -14.15
CA LEU A 134 -4.76 13.28 -14.68
C LEU A 134 -4.70 14.68 -14.07
N ASN A 135 -4.52 14.80 -12.76
CA ASN A 135 -4.40 16.09 -12.09
C ASN A 135 -3.22 16.92 -12.60
N PHE A 136 -2.10 16.27 -12.92
CA PHE A 136 -0.92 16.93 -13.46
C PHE A 136 -1.13 17.34 -14.93
N HIS A 137 -1.73 16.49 -15.75
CA HIS A 137 -1.80 16.68 -17.20
C HIS A 137 -3.08 17.38 -17.71
N ARG A 138 -4.13 17.49 -16.89
CA ARG A 138 -5.44 17.99 -17.34
C ARG A 138 -5.42 19.40 -17.94
N ASP A 139 -4.47 20.24 -17.52
CA ASP A 139 -4.37 21.64 -17.93
C ASP A 139 -3.35 21.84 -19.07
N HIS A 140 -2.70 20.77 -19.53
CA HIS A 140 -1.75 20.83 -20.65
C HIS A 140 -2.45 20.85 -22.02
N SER A 141 -3.73 20.43 -22.09
CA SER A 141 -4.47 20.41 -23.36
C SER A 141 -5.97 20.66 -23.17
N ASP A 142 -6.61 21.13 -24.23
CA ASP A 142 -8.05 21.39 -24.28
C ASP A 142 -8.72 20.41 -25.25
N PRO A 143 -9.76 19.64 -24.83
CA PRO A 143 -10.48 18.74 -25.73
C PRO A 143 -11.12 19.45 -26.92
N ASP A 144 -11.40 20.75 -26.84
CA ASP A 144 -11.99 21.52 -27.94
C ASP A 144 -10.94 21.92 -29.00
N ALA A 145 -9.64 21.79 -28.71
CA ALA A 145 -8.56 22.09 -29.65
C ALA A 145 -8.36 20.99 -30.71
N GLY A 146 -8.92 19.80 -30.50
CA GLY A 146 -8.80 18.63 -31.37
C GLY A 146 -8.41 17.37 -30.59
N ASN A 147 -8.56 16.22 -31.25
CA ASN A 147 -8.31 14.92 -30.60
C ASN A 147 -6.83 14.57 -30.47
N GLU A 148 -5.96 15.18 -31.28
CA GLU A 148 -4.53 14.85 -31.35
C GLU A 148 -3.70 16.13 -31.31
N GLY A 149 -2.65 16.13 -30.50
CA GLY A 149 -1.64 17.18 -30.44
C GLY A 149 -0.26 16.62 -30.77
N PHE A 150 0.52 17.37 -31.54
CA PHE A 150 1.86 16.96 -31.96
C PHE A 150 2.89 18.05 -31.62
N GLU A 151 4.05 17.63 -31.12
CA GLU A 151 5.24 18.49 -30.96
C GLU A 151 6.42 17.82 -31.66
N ASP A 152 7.16 18.59 -32.47
CA ASP A 152 8.29 18.10 -33.28
C ASP A 152 7.98 16.87 -34.17
N GLY A 153 6.70 16.68 -34.53
CA GLY A 153 6.23 15.57 -35.35
C GLY A 153 5.84 14.30 -34.56
N GLU A 154 5.98 14.32 -33.24
CA GLU A 154 5.60 13.22 -32.34
C GLU A 154 4.24 13.51 -31.68
N LEU A 155 3.44 12.46 -31.46
CA LEU A 155 2.15 12.59 -30.78
C LEU A 155 2.38 12.85 -29.28
N THR A 156 1.91 14.00 -28.79
CA THR A 156 2.05 14.39 -27.38
C THR A 156 0.74 14.38 -26.63
N VAL A 157 -0.40 14.55 -27.31
CA VAL A 157 -1.74 14.59 -26.71
C VAL A 157 -2.68 13.71 -27.50
N LEU A 158 -3.50 12.91 -26.81
CA LEU A 158 -4.57 12.12 -27.41
C LEU A 158 -5.82 12.18 -26.53
N TRP A 159 -6.95 12.57 -27.14
CA TRP A 159 -8.29 12.51 -26.56
C TRP A 159 -9.13 11.44 -27.26
N GLY A 160 -9.96 10.74 -26.50
CA GLY A 160 -10.84 9.71 -27.07
C GLY A 160 -11.68 8.96 -26.05
N GLU A 161 -12.16 7.78 -26.45
CA GLU A 161 -12.90 6.88 -25.56
C GLU A 161 -11.97 6.28 -24.51
N LEU A 162 -12.34 6.40 -23.24
CA LEU A 162 -11.54 5.91 -22.12
C LEU A 162 -11.62 4.39 -21.97
N PRO A 163 -10.51 3.65 -22.15
CA PRO A 163 -10.52 2.21 -21.98
C PRO A 163 -10.88 1.80 -20.55
N GLY A 164 -11.89 0.93 -20.43
CA GLY A 164 -12.36 0.44 -19.14
C GLY A 164 -13.05 1.51 -18.29
N TYR A 165 -13.78 2.44 -18.93
CA TYR A 165 -14.57 3.48 -18.25
C TYR A 165 -15.44 2.93 -17.10
N LYS A 166 -15.44 3.64 -15.98
CA LYS A 166 -16.19 3.33 -14.75
C LYS A 166 -17.04 4.51 -14.35
N GLU A 167 -18.36 4.37 -14.50
CA GLU A 167 -19.35 5.35 -14.05
C GLU A 167 -19.18 5.69 -12.56
N GLY A 168 -19.28 6.97 -12.19
CA GLY A 168 -19.06 7.46 -10.83
C GLY A 168 -17.61 7.47 -10.33
N LYS A 169 -16.65 6.92 -11.09
CA LYS A 169 -15.21 7.06 -10.82
C LYS A 169 -14.54 8.00 -11.84
N ASP A 170 -14.83 7.81 -13.12
CA ASP A 170 -14.22 8.57 -14.21
C ASP A 170 -14.92 9.92 -14.44
N GLU A 171 -14.24 10.85 -15.12
CA GLU A 171 -14.78 12.18 -15.44
C GLU A 171 -16.04 12.08 -16.32
N GLU A 172 -17.20 12.48 -15.79
CA GLU A 172 -18.49 12.44 -16.50
C GLU A 172 -18.73 13.70 -17.35
N GLY A 173 -19.54 13.55 -18.40
CA GLY A 173 -20.11 14.68 -19.15
C GLY A 173 -19.17 15.39 -20.13
N ARG A 174 -17.95 14.89 -20.34
CA ARG A 174 -17.04 15.37 -21.40
C ARG A 174 -17.22 14.55 -22.70
N PRO A 175 -17.06 15.18 -23.88
CA PRO A 175 -17.18 14.47 -25.17
C PRO A 175 -16.06 13.45 -25.41
N GLY A 176 -14.93 13.57 -24.71
CA GLY A 176 -13.82 12.62 -24.73
C GLY A 176 -12.93 12.76 -23.50
N HIS A 177 -12.10 11.74 -23.24
CA HIS A 177 -11.18 11.67 -22.11
C HIS A 177 -9.74 11.79 -22.57
N LEU A 178 -8.89 12.37 -21.72
CA LEU A 178 -7.46 12.47 -21.97
C LEU A 178 -6.84 11.07 -21.83
N LEU A 179 -6.30 10.54 -22.93
CA LEU A 179 -5.70 9.21 -23.03
C LEU A 179 -4.17 9.25 -23.03
N MET A 180 -3.59 10.33 -23.54
CA MET A 180 -2.15 10.57 -23.59
C MET A 180 -1.89 12.07 -23.40
N CYS A 181 -0.81 12.40 -22.70
CA CYS A 181 -0.30 13.76 -22.56
C CYS A 181 1.21 13.73 -22.34
N CYS A 182 1.94 14.72 -22.87
CA CYS A 182 3.40 14.82 -22.81
C CYS A 182 4.11 13.54 -23.31
N GLY A 183 3.50 12.85 -24.29
CA GLY A 183 4.01 11.58 -24.82
C GLY A 183 3.84 10.37 -23.89
N SER A 184 3.21 10.55 -22.71
CA SER A 184 2.92 9.50 -21.75
C SER A 184 1.46 9.06 -21.83
N MET A 185 1.22 7.75 -21.80
CA MET A 185 -0.13 7.19 -21.75
C MET A 185 -0.72 7.30 -20.36
N ARG A 186 -2.02 7.61 -20.27
CA ARG A 186 -2.78 7.55 -19.02
C ARG A 186 -2.68 6.15 -18.41
N PRO A 187 -2.22 6.00 -17.15
CA PRO A 187 -1.89 4.70 -16.56
C PRO A 187 -3.15 3.95 -16.06
N ARG A 188 -3.93 3.42 -17.01
CA ARG A 188 -5.18 2.69 -16.71
C ARG A 188 -4.93 1.31 -16.12
N GLY A 189 -5.77 0.94 -15.14
CA GLY A 189 -5.83 -0.42 -14.62
C GLY A 189 -4.61 -0.85 -13.80
N LYS A 190 -3.88 0.13 -13.25
CA LYS A 190 -2.74 -0.08 -12.35
C LYS A 190 -3.18 -0.24 -10.89
N GLU A 191 -4.39 0.20 -10.55
CA GLU A 191 -5.07 -0.13 -9.29
C GLU A 191 -5.29 -1.66 -9.18
N GLY A 192 -5.21 -2.19 -7.95
CA GLY A 192 -5.34 -3.63 -7.75
C GLY A 192 -4.40 -4.14 -6.68
N GLY A 193 -4.86 -4.09 -5.43
CA GLY A 193 -4.11 -4.63 -4.31
C GLY A 193 -3.93 -6.16 -4.37
N MET A 194 -2.96 -6.64 -3.59
CA MET A 194 -2.68 -8.07 -3.41
C MET A 194 -3.37 -8.59 -2.14
N VAL A 195 -4.05 -9.74 -2.25
CA VAL A 195 -4.63 -10.42 -1.09
C VAL A 195 -3.62 -11.37 -0.48
N VAL A 196 -3.28 -11.16 0.79
CA VAL A 196 -2.44 -12.07 1.58
C VAL A 196 -3.32 -12.94 2.46
N LYS A 197 -3.03 -14.24 2.46
CA LYS A 197 -3.67 -15.27 3.28
C LYS A 197 -2.60 -16.09 3.98
N PRO A 198 -2.89 -16.70 5.13
CA PRO A 198 -1.94 -17.56 5.80
C PRO A 198 -1.69 -18.84 5.01
N THR A 199 -0.44 -19.32 5.01
CA THR A 199 -0.06 -20.56 4.32
C THR A 199 -0.13 -21.78 5.24
N SER A 200 0.26 -21.63 6.51
CA SER A 200 0.39 -22.74 7.47
C SER A 200 -0.43 -22.55 8.74
N GLU A 201 -0.51 -21.32 9.24
CA GLU A 201 -1.21 -20.99 10.48
C GLU A 201 -2.68 -20.59 10.21
N ASP A 202 -3.48 -20.41 11.26
CA ASP A 202 -4.83 -19.82 11.14
C ASP A 202 -4.77 -18.28 10.95
N PHE A 203 -3.59 -17.67 11.09
CA PHE A 203 -3.35 -16.22 11.01
C PHE A 203 -2.17 -15.89 10.09
N ILE A 204 -2.17 -14.69 9.52
CA ILE A 204 -1.07 -14.23 8.65
C ILE A 204 0.21 -14.03 9.46
N THR A 205 1.27 -14.73 9.05
CA THR A 205 2.62 -14.52 9.56
C THR A 205 3.35 -13.39 8.83
N VAL A 206 4.43 -12.88 9.42
CA VAL A 206 5.34 -11.94 8.72
C VAL A 206 5.87 -12.57 7.43
N HIS A 207 6.17 -13.88 7.43
CA HIS A 207 6.66 -14.53 6.23
C HIS A 207 5.61 -14.63 5.12
N ASP A 208 4.36 -14.98 5.44
CA ASP A 208 3.27 -15.00 4.45
C ASP A 208 3.15 -13.64 3.76
N TYR A 209 3.21 -12.56 4.55
CA TYR A 209 3.12 -11.19 4.05
C TYR A 209 4.30 -10.83 3.12
N LEU A 210 5.53 -11.03 3.58
CA LEU A 210 6.72 -10.69 2.82
C LEU A 210 6.89 -11.56 1.55
N SER A 211 6.67 -12.86 1.66
CA SER A 211 6.83 -13.80 0.54
C SER A 211 5.75 -13.64 -0.53
N THR A 212 4.57 -13.16 -0.16
CA THR A 212 3.51 -12.83 -1.13
C THR A 212 3.78 -11.48 -1.80
N LEU A 213 4.11 -10.45 -1.03
CA LEU A 213 4.17 -9.09 -1.54
C LEU A 213 5.48 -8.73 -2.21
N HIS A 214 6.62 -9.22 -1.73
CA HIS A 214 7.90 -8.85 -2.30
C HIS A 214 8.06 -9.20 -3.78
N PRO A 215 7.77 -10.43 -4.25
CA PRO A 215 7.83 -10.74 -5.68
C PRO A 215 6.80 -9.94 -6.49
N TRP A 216 5.63 -9.64 -5.92
CA TRP A 216 4.63 -8.80 -6.56
C TRP A 216 5.08 -7.33 -6.68
N LEU A 217 5.72 -6.77 -5.66
CA LEU A 217 6.31 -5.43 -5.73
C LEU A 217 7.42 -5.36 -6.79
N LEU A 218 8.25 -6.40 -6.90
CA LEU A 218 9.27 -6.48 -7.96
C LEU A 218 8.66 -6.53 -9.35
N SER A 219 7.56 -7.27 -9.55
CA SER A 219 6.90 -7.34 -10.85
C SER A 219 6.24 -6.02 -11.28
N HIS A 220 5.98 -5.12 -10.32
CA HIS A 220 5.41 -3.79 -10.58
C HIS A 220 6.43 -2.65 -10.41
N ARG A 221 7.72 -2.98 -10.32
CA ARG A 221 8.76 -2.00 -10.00
C ARG A 221 8.87 -0.89 -11.04
N ASP A 222 8.74 -1.21 -12.32
CA ASP A 222 8.78 -0.22 -13.40
C ASP A 222 7.61 0.75 -13.31
N ASP A 223 6.41 0.25 -13.02
CA ASP A 223 5.21 1.06 -12.82
C ASP A 223 5.36 1.97 -11.59
N ILE A 224 5.91 1.45 -10.49
CA ILE A 224 6.20 2.23 -9.27
C ILE A 224 7.19 3.35 -9.59
N LEU A 225 8.32 3.05 -10.24
CA LEU A 225 9.32 4.08 -10.57
C LEU A 225 8.77 5.15 -11.52
N THR A 226 7.88 4.75 -12.43
CA THR A 226 7.23 5.68 -13.37
C THR A 226 6.25 6.58 -12.63
N SER A 227 5.43 6.02 -11.75
CA SER A 227 4.51 6.80 -10.91
C SER A 227 5.24 7.79 -10.00
N MET A 228 6.31 7.34 -9.33
CA MET A 228 7.09 8.21 -8.45
C MET A 228 7.80 9.35 -9.19
N GLY A 229 8.13 9.15 -10.48
CA GLY A 229 8.78 10.13 -11.34
C GLY A 229 7.81 11.13 -12.02
N LEU A 230 6.50 10.96 -11.84
CA LEU A 230 5.47 11.74 -12.54
C LEU A 230 5.68 13.26 -12.46
N PHE A 231 6.06 13.77 -11.30
CA PHE A 231 6.21 15.22 -11.08
C PHE A 231 7.54 15.80 -11.59
N ASP A 232 8.49 14.94 -11.96
CA ASP A 232 9.77 15.31 -12.53
C ASP A 232 9.79 15.08 -14.06
N ASP A 233 8.63 14.76 -14.66
CA ASP A 233 8.43 14.41 -16.08
C ASP A 233 9.25 13.22 -16.60
N GLU A 234 9.94 12.49 -15.71
CA GLU A 234 10.77 11.33 -16.05
C GLU A 234 10.65 10.24 -14.98
N PRO A 235 10.58 8.95 -15.36
CA PRO A 235 10.63 7.84 -14.41
C PRO A 235 11.90 7.89 -13.56
N LEU A 236 11.79 7.46 -12.30
CA LEU A 236 12.98 7.32 -11.46
C LEU A 236 13.95 6.27 -12.05
N PRO A 237 15.27 6.44 -11.90
CA PRO A 237 16.27 5.50 -12.42
C PRO A 237 16.07 4.09 -11.88
N GLN A 238 16.41 3.08 -12.69
CA GLN A 238 16.24 1.67 -12.33
C GLN A 238 17.10 1.25 -11.13
N GLU A 239 18.23 1.90 -10.90
CA GLU A 239 19.12 1.68 -9.76
C GLU A 239 18.62 2.35 -8.45
N THR A 240 17.49 3.04 -8.48
CA THR A 240 16.92 3.71 -7.31
C THR A 240 16.66 2.70 -6.20
N LYS A 241 17.23 2.96 -5.03
CA LYS A 241 17.12 2.07 -3.86
C LYS A 241 15.80 2.32 -3.14
N LEU A 242 14.77 1.60 -3.55
CA LEU A 242 13.43 1.68 -2.98
C LEU A 242 13.32 0.90 -1.67
N MET A 243 12.67 1.51 -0.70
CA MET A 243 12.27 0.92 0.58
C MET A 243 10.75 0.92 0.70
N VAL A 244 10.23 -0.13 1.34
CA VAL A 244 8.80 -0.22 1.65
C VAL A 244 8.53 0.48 2.98
N ASN A 245 7.68 1.50 2.96
CA ASN A 245 7.01 2.02 4.14
C ASN A 245 5.69 1.29 4.34
N TYR A 246 5.61 0.54 5.43
CA TYR A 246 4.47 -0.33 5.76
C TYR A 246 3.79 0.09 7.08
N ASP A 247 3.98 1.34 7.53
CA ASP A 247 3.31 1.84 8.76
C ASP A 247 1.80 1.60 8.75
N MET A 248 1.17 1.75 7.58
CA MET A 248 -0.16 1.24 7.31
C MET A 248 -0.03 -0.11 6.60
N VAL A 249 -0.24 -1.20 7.34
CA VAL A 249 0.00 -2.56 6.83
C VAL A 249 -0.90 -2.98 5.65
N ASN A 250 -1.95 -2.23 5.35
CA ASN A 250 -2.82 -2.46 4.18
C ASN A 250 -2.59 -1.45 3.03
N CYS A 251 -1.69 -0.47 3.21
CA CYS A 251 -1.38 0.62 2.28
C CYS A 251 0.13 0.85 2.32
N LEU A 252 0.85 0.24 1.39
CA LEU A 252 2.28 0.40 1.26
C LEU A 252 2.59 1.69 0.52
N MET A 253 3.61 2.39 0.98
CA MET A 253 4.21 3.52 0.27
C MET A 253 5.65 3.18 -0.07
N MET A 254 6.11 3.60 -1.23
CA MET A 254 7.49 3.47 -1.67
C MET A 254 8.24 4.77 -1.37
N CYS A 255 9.50 4.64 -0.98
CA CYS A 255 10.35 5.81 -0.75
C CYS A 255 11.80 5.44 -1.00
N GLU A 256 12.62 6.46 -1.28
CA GLU A 256 14.05 6.27 -1.38
C GLU A 256 14.64 5.86 -0.02
N ARG A 257 15.66 5.01 -0.04
CA ARG A 257 16.27 4.47 1.18
C ARG A 257 16.72 5.53 2.18
N SER A 258 17.29 6.64 1.70
CA SER A 258 17.71 7.76 2.55
C SER A 258 16.52 8.38 3.28
N GLU A 259 15.43 8.67 2.57
CA GLU A 259 14.21 9.24 3.14
C GLU A 259 13.57 8.32 4.16
N TRP A 260 13.52 7.01 3.86
CA TRP A 260 13.00 6.01 4.79
C TRP A 260 13.80 5.96 6.10
N ILE A 261 15.14 5.95 6.01
CA ILE A 261 16.04 5.95 7.18
C ILE A 261 15.80 7.19 8.04
N GLU A 262 15.72 8.38 7.41
CA GLU A 262 15.41 9.60 8.13
C GLU A 262 14.06 9.53 8.84
N PHE A 263 13.04 8.98 8.18
CA PHE A 263 11.70 8.87 8.72
C PHE A 263 11.63 7.97 9.96
N ILE A 264 12.27 6.80 9.94
CA ILE A 264 12.26 5.88 11.07
C ILE A 264 13.10 6.38 12.26
N GLN A 265 14.19 7.10 12.00
CA GLN A 265 15.03 7.70 13.05
C GLN A 265 14.36 8.92 13.70
N LYS A 266 13.58 9.70 12.93
CA LYS A 266 12.87 10.90 13.42
C LYS A 266 11.65 10.60 14.29
N LYS A 267 11.11 9.38 14.30
CA LYS A 267 9.97 9.04 15.16
C LYS A 267 10.44 8.89 16.61
N PRO A 268 10.15 9.86 17.51
CA PRO A 268 10.47 9.65 18.92
C PRO A 268 9.69 8.44 19.40
N GLY A 269 10.38 7.49 20.04
CA GLY A 269 9.77 6.31 20.64
C GLY A 269 8.72 6.77 21.65
N LYS A 270 7.44 6.69 21.28
CA LYS A 270 6.37 6.69 22.28
C LYS A 270 6.48 5.34 23.00
N GLN A 271 7.19 5.37 24.13
CA GLN A 271 7.14 4.34 25.17
C GLN A 271 5.70 4.17 25.66
#